data_AF-A0A357B489-F1
#
_entry.id   AF-A0A357B489-F1
#
_cell.length_a   1.000
_cell.length_b   1.000
_cell.length_c   1.000
_cell.angle_alpha   90.00
_cell.angle_beta   90.00
_cell.angle_gamma   90.00
#
_symmetry.space_group_name_H-M   'P 1'
#
loop_
_entity.id
_entity.type
_entity.pdbx_description
1 polymer ?
#
loop_
_entity_poly.entity_id
_entity_poly.type
_entity_poly.pdbx_seq_one_letter_code
_entity_poly.pdbx_strand_id
1 'polypeptide(L)'
;TFILPKTLTSEENIKRADEIISKQETLKSARQEFLQYINDGDTEKALNVYKSQYSPLADEIRDLAIAISDTAKTVGDDYYNSAKSAESGVTVAVLLYFMISMGVAIILCIYIVRSITRPVREMESAARLLADGNLNAEVKYQSKDEIGSLANSIRILIGKLRNYILDIEQVLGRMADGDLTVSTPLEYQNDFAPIKQSMEKIIASLNDTLSQINASSQQVAAGSEQMSSAAQELAQGATEQASSSEELAASITEISQRVQQNASYSQQASADMSETIRELQQGDAQMKKLVSAMNEIANTSSEIEKIIKTIEDIAFQ
;
A
#
# COMPACT_ATOMS: atom_id res chain seq x y z
N THR A 1 -78.77 -17.33 23.41
CA THR A 1 -80.14 -17.79 23.10
C THR A 1 -80.58 -18.97 23.99
N PHE A 2 -80.24 -19.01 25.30
CA PHE A 2 -80.43 -20.24 26.11
C PHE A 2 -81.02 -20.04 27.53
N ILE A 3 -81.43 -18.82 27.92
CA ILE A 3 -81.79 -18.49 29.31
C ILE A 3 -83.30 -18.68 29.59
N LEU A 4 -84.15 -18.42 28.60
CA LEU A 4 -85.61 -18.49 28.74
C LEU A 4 -86.22 -19.90 28.84
N PRO A 5 -85.66 -20.96 28.22
CA PRO A 5 -86.21 -22.30 28.41
C PRO A 5 -85.99 -22.73 29.87
N LYS A 6 -84.76 -22.83 30.35
CA LYS A 6 -84.45 -23.55 31.60
C LYS A 6 -84.99 -22.95 32.92
N THR A 7 -85.37 -21.68 32.97
CA THR A 7 -85.89 -21.05 34.20
C THR A 7 -87.37 -21.36 34.44
N LEU A 8 -88.17 -21.40 33.36
CA LEU A 8 -89.60 -21.73 33.38
C LEU A 8 -89.90 -23.17 32.94
N THR A 9 -88.96 -23.85 32.27
CA THR A 9 -89.16 -25.20 31.70
C THR A 9 -88.53 -26.34 32.49
N SER A 10 -88.06 -26.12 33.73
CA SER A 10 -87.74 -27.26 34.59
C SER A 10 -89.06 -28.00 34.86
N GLU A 11 -89.06 -29.33 34.74
CA GLU A 11 -90.25 -30.16 34.96
C GLU A 11 -90.96 -29.85 36.29
N GLU A 12 -90.18 -29.48 37.31
CA GLU A 12 -90.66 -29.06 38.62
C GLU A 12 -91.34 -27.67 38.62
N ASN A 13 -90.75 -26.63 38.01
CA ASN A 13 -91.41 -25.32 37.88
C ASN A 13 -92.63 -25.34 36.95
N ILE A 14 -92.64 -26.19 35.91
CA ILE A 14 -93.84 -26.40 35.09
C ILE A 14 -94.96 -26.97 35.96
N LYS A 15 -94.66 -28.00 36.75
CA LYS A 15 -95.62 -28.58 37.69
C LYS A 15 -96.12 -27.57 38.72
N ARG A 16 -95.23 -26.76 39.32
CA ARG A 16 -95.61 -25.69 40.27
C ARG A 16 -96.48 -24.62 39.58
N ALA A 17 -96.21 -24.27 38.34
CA ALA A 17 -97.02 -23.32 37.57
C ALA A 17 -98.41 -23.89 37.25
N ASP A 18 -98.50 -25.16 36.86
CA ASP A 18 -99.77 -25.86 36.64
C ASP A 18 -100.58 -25.97 37.95
N GLU A 19 -99.92 -26.23 39.09
CA GLU A 19 -100.55 -26.22 40.42
C GLU A 19 -101.06 -24.83 40.80
N ILE A 20 -100.30 -23.75 40.50
CA ILE A 20 -100.77 -22.38 40.68
C ILE A 20 -102.02 -22.12 39.83
N ILE A 21 -102.01 -22.48 38.55
CA ILE A 21 -103.16 -22.29 37.63
C ILE A 21 -104.40 -23.04 38.15
N SER A 22 -104.23 -24.29 38.58
CA SER A 22 -105.32 -25.10 39.13
C SER A 22 -105.87 -24.53 40.44
N LYS A 23 -105.00 -24.13 41.37
CA LYS A 23 -105.40 -23.50 42.65
C LYS A 23 -106.02 -22.13 42.43
N GLN A 24 -105.63 -21.39 41.39
CA GLN A 24 -106.18 -20.08 41.07
C GLN A 24 -107.65 -20.14 40.65
N GLU A 25 -108.07 -21.16 39.91
CA GLU A 25 -109.50 -21.37 39.58
C GLU A 25 -110.32 -21.73 40.82
N THR A 26 -109.74 -22.51 41.74
CA THR A 26 -110.39 -22.83 43.02
C THR A 26 -110.46 -21.60 43.94
N LEU A 27 -109.40 -20.79 43.99
CA LEU A 27 -109.35 -19.53 44.74
C LEU A 27 -110.36 -18.53 44.21
N LYS A 28 -110.55 -18.46 42.88
CA LYS A 28 -111.56 -17.63 42.23
C LYS A 28 -112.98 -18.03 42.64
N SER A 29 -113.24 -19.33 42.75
CA SER A 29 -114.52 -19.87 43.22
C SER A 29 -114.75 -19.52 44.69
N ALA A 30 -113.76 -19.76 45.57
CA ALA A 30 -113.80 -19.35 46.97
C ALA A 30 -113.96 -17.82 47.15
N ARG A 31 -113.37 -17.03 46.24
CA ARG A 31 -113.54 -15.57 46.21
C ARG A 31 -114.97 -15.17 45.87
N GLN A 32 -115.58 -15.82 44.88
CA GLN A 32 -116.97 -15.54 44.49
C GLN A 32 -117.92 -15.87 45.62
N GLU A 33 -117.74 -17.02 46.27
CA GLU A 33 -118.53 -17.42 47.43
C GLU A 33 -118.33 -16.46 48.62
N PHE A 34 -117.09 -16.06 48.90
CA PHE A 34 -116.78 -15.02 49.89
C PHE A 34 -117.48 -13.69 49.58
N LEU A 35 -117.40 -13.20 48.33
CA LEU A 35 -118.05 -11.96 47.90
C LEU A 35 -119.57 -12.03 47.95
N GLN A 36 -120.14 -13.20 47.69
CA GLN A 36 -121.58 -13.42 47.81
C GLN A 36 -122.04 -13.29 49.27
N TYR A 37 -121.38 -13.97 50.22
CA TYR A 37 -121.71 -13.84 51.64
C TYR A 37 -121.49 -12.42 52.20
N ILE A 38 -120.51 -11.68 51.67
CA ILE A 38 -120.31 -10.26 52.00
C ILE A 38 -121.49 -9.40 51.50
N ASN A 39 -121.95 -9.62 50.25
CA ASN A 39 -123.08 -8.88 49.68
C ASN A 39 -124.42 -9.23 50.37
N ASP A 40 -124.55 -10.46 50.86
CA ASP A 40 -125.73 -10.94 51.59
C ASP A 40 -125.73 -10.52 53.08
N GLY A 41 -124.66 -9.86 53.56
CA GLY A 41 -124.52 -9.37 54.95
C GLY A 41 -124.13 -10.43 55.98
N ASP A 42 -123.89 -11.68 55.57
CA ASP A 42 -123.51 -12.81 56.44
C ASP A 42 -121.98 -12.84 56.67
N THR A 43 -121.54 -11.92 57.55
CA THR A 43 -120.11 -11.72 57.86
C THR A 43 -119.44 -12.92 58.53
N GLU A 44 -120.18 -13.77 59.25
CA GLU A 44 -119.63 -14.94 59.93
C GLU A 44 -119.27 -16.05 58.93
N LYS A 45 -120.16 -16.33 57.98
CA LYS A 45 -119.87 -17.27 56.88
C LYS A 45 -118.78 -16.75 55.95
N ALA A 46 -118.81 -15.45 55.62
CA ALA A 46 -117.75 -14.83 54.84
C ALA A 46 -116.37 -14.99 55.51
N LEU A 47 -116.28 -14.72 56.83
CA LEU A 47 -115.03 -14.88 57.57
C LEU A 47 -114.55 -16.35 57.61
N ASN A 48 -115.48 -17.31 57.69
CA ASN A 48 -115.16 -18.72 57.64
C ASN A 48 -114.61 -19.14 56.27
N VAL A 49 -115.28 -18.80 55.17
CA VAL A 49 -114.79 -19.07 53.80
C VAL A 49 -113.42 -18.41 53.58
N TYR A 50 -113.23 -17.20 54.09
CA TYR A 50 -111.94 -16.51 54.02
C TYR A 50 -110.83 -17.27 54.76
N LYS A 51 -111.05 -17.66 56.03
CA LYS A 51 -110.02 -18.32 56.85
C LYS A 51 -109.77 -19.77 56.46
N SER A 52 -110.81 -20.51 56.07
CA SER A 52 -110.73 -21.94 55.81
C SER A 52 -110.36 -22.27 54.36
N GLN A 53 -110.76 -21.44 53.41
CA GLN A 53 -110.56 -21.71 51.99
C GLN A 53 -109.70 -20.66 51.29
N TYR A 54 -110.06 -19.37 51.39
CA TYR A 54 -109.41 -18.32 50.61
C TYR A 54 -107.95 -18.05 51.05
N SER A 55 -107.72 -17.82 52.34
CA SER A 55 -106.39 -17.50 52.88
C SER A 55 -105.39 -18.64 52.70
N PRO A 56 -105.72 -19.91 53.03
CA PRO A 56 -104.80 -21.02 52.81
C PRO A 56 -104.46 -21.23 51.33
N LEU A 57 -105.44 -21.15 50.41
CA LEU A 57 -105.15 -21.23 48.97
C LEU A 57 -104.28 -20.06 48.49
N ALA A 58 -104.50 -18.86 48.99
CA ALA A 58 -103.71 -17.69 48.62
C ALA A 58 -102.25 -17.82 49.12
N ASP A 59 -102.04 -18.33 50.33
CA ASP A 59 -100.72 -18.60 50.88
C ASP A 59 -100.01 -19.73 50.11
N GLU A 60 -100.71 -20.81 49.76
CA GLU A 60 -100.14 -21.89 48.94
C GLU A 60 -99.73 -21.42 47.55
N ILE A 61 -100.54 -20.58 46.88
CA ILE A 61 -100.18 -19.99 45.59
C ILE A 61 -98.96 -19.06 45.74
N ARG A 62 -98.92 -18.25 46.80
CA ARG A 62 -97.79 -17.35 47.07
C ARG A 62 -96.50 -18.15 47.31
N ASP A 63 -96.54 -19.21 48.11
CA ASP A 63 -95.38 -20.01 48.44
C ASP A 63 -94.87 -20.77 47.21
N LEU A 64 -95.76 -21.28 46.35
CA LEU A 64 -95.39 -21.84 45.04
C LEU A 64 -94.73 -20.78 44.13
N ALA A 65 -95.25 -19.54 44.11
CA ALA A 65 -94.68 -18.45 43.32
C ALA A 65 -93.29 -18.02 43.83
N ILE A 66 -93.10 -17.99 45.15
CA ILE A 66 -91.79 -17.75 45.80
C ILE A 66 -90.83 -18.88 45.42
N ALA A 67 -91.25 -20.14 45.51
CA ALA A 67 -90.40 -21.29 45.16
C ALA A 67 -89.95 -21.26 43.68
N ILE A 68 -90.83 -20.85 42.76
CA ILE A 68 -90.46 -20.62 41.34
C ILE A 68 -89.46 -19.45 41.24
N SER A 69 -89.70 -18.34 41.95
CA SER A 69 -88.82 -17.17 41.94
C SER A 69 -87.42 -17.48 42.48
N ASP A 70 -87.31 -18.23 43.58
CA ASP A 70 -86.04 -18.65 44.17
C ASP A 70 -85.28 -19.61 43.27
N THR A 71 -85.98 -20.52 42.59
CA THR A 71 -85.39 -21.43 41.62
C THR A 71 -84.90 -20.65 40.39
N ALA A 72 -85.68 -19.69 39.89
CA ALA A 72 -85.27 -18.81 38.78
C ALA A 72 -84.06 -17.95 39.14
N LYS A 73 -84.00 -17.45 40.38
CA LYS A 73 -82.85 -16.69 40.91
C LYS A 73 -81.61 -17.57 41.02
N THR A 74 -81.72 -18.76 41.60
CA THR A 74 -80.61 -19.73 41.74
C THR A 74 -80.04 -20.10 40.37
N VAL A 75 -80.91 -20.43 39.40
CA VAL A 75 -80.49 -20.72 38.03
C VAL A 75 -79.82 -19.49 37.39
N GLY A 76 -80.35 -18.29 37.62
CA GLY A 76 -79.75 -17.04 37.15
C GLY A 76 -78.35 -16.80 37.70
N ASP A 77 -78.17 -17.01 39.00
CA ASP A 77 -76.88 -16.89 39.71
C ASP A 77 -75.89 -17.96 39.20
N ASP A 78 -76.34 -19.20 39.00
CA ASP A 78 -75.52 -20.28 38.42
C ASP A 78 -75.05 -19.95 36.99
N TYR A 79 -75.95 -19.41 36.16
CA TYR A 79 -75.60 -18.96 34.81
C TYR A 79 -74.63 -17.79 34.83
N TYR A 80 -74.84 -16.81 35.72
CA TYR A 80 -73.95 -15.67 35.87
C TYR A 80 -72.55 -16.12 36.32
N ASN A 81 -72.47 -16.98 37.34
CA ASN A 81 -71.22 -17.52 37.85
C ASN A 81 -70.51 -18.41 36.81
N SER A 82 -71.26 -19.22 36.06
CA SER A 82 -70.73 -20.02 34.95
C SER A 82 -70.20 -19.15 33.81
N ALA A 83 -70.92 -18.06 33.47
CA ALA A 83 -70.47 -17.10 32.47
C ALA A 83 -69.22 -16.34 32.95
N LYS A 84 -69.17 -15.92 34.22
CA LYS A 84 -68.03 -15.19 34.80
C LYS A 84 -66.77 -16.05 34.92
N SER A 85 -66.92 -17.32 35.30
CA SER A 85 -65.82 -18.28 35.33
C SER A 85 -65.32 -18.61 33.93
N ALA A 86 -66.22 -18.76 32.94
CA ALA A 86 -65.84 -18.92 31.53
C ALA A 86 -65.09 -17.68 31.01
N GLU A 87 -65.57 -16.46 31.29
CA GLU A 87 -64.88 -15.21 30.93
C GLU A 87 -63.47 -15.16 31.53
N SER A 88 -63.35 -15.42 32.84
CA SER A 88 -62.06 -15.41 33.54
C SER A 88 -61.10 -16.47 32.98
N GLY A 89 -61.61 -17.66 32.64
CA GLY A 89 -60.84 -18.72 31.98
C GLY A 89 -60.28 -18.28 30.62
N VAL A 90 -61.09 -17.60 29.81
CA VAL A 90 -60.65 -17.04 28.52
C VAL A 90 -59.59 -15.95 28.72
N THR A 91 -59.80 -15.01 29.66
CA THR A 91 -58.82 -13.94 29.94
C THR A 91 -57.48 -14.52 30.39
N VAL A 92 -57.47 -15.50 31.30
CA VAL A 92 -56.25 -16.17 31.75
C VAL A 92 -55.56 -16.89 30.58
N ALA A 93 -56.32 -17.60 29.73
CA ALA A 93 -55.75 -18.28 28.56
C ALA A 93 -55.08 -17.30 27.58
N VAL A 94 -55.69 -16.14 27.31
CA VAL A 94 -55.11 -15.10 26.45
C VAL A 94 -53.85 -14.50 27.05
N LEU A 95 -53.84 -14.23 28.37
CA LEU A 95 -52.64 -13.73 29.05
C LEU A 95 -51.49 -14.74 29.03
N LEU A 96 -51.79 -16.02 29.23
CA LEU A 96 -50.78 -17.09 29.14
C LEU A 96 -50.21 -17.18 27.71
N TYR A 97 -51.06 -17.12 26.69
CA TYR A 97 -50.61 -17.10 25.30
C TYR A 97 -49.73 -15.89 24.99
N PHE A 98 -50.10 -14.71 25.48
CA PHE A 98 -49.28 -13.50 25.35
C PHE A 98 -47.91 -13.67 26.04
N MET A 99 -47.88 -14.20 27.26
CA MET A 99 -46.63 -14.43 27.99
C MET A 99 -45.72 -15.43 27.27
N ILE A 100 -46.29 -16.51 26.73
CA ILE A 100 -45.52 -17.52 25.97
C ILE A 100 -44.96 -16.92 24.68
N SER A 101 -45.80 -16.23 23.90
CA SER A 101 -45.36 -15.59 22.65
C SER A 101 -44.29 -14.52 22.88
N MET A 102 -44.42 -13.72 23.94
CA MET A 102 -43.39 -12.76 24.37
C MET A 102 -42.09 -13.46 24.75
N GLY A 103 -42.15 -14.55 25.51
CA GLY A 103 -40.99 -15.34 25.89
C GLY A 103 -40.24 -15.90 24.67
N VAL A 104 -40.97 -16.47 23.71
CA VAL A 104 -40.41 -16.98 22.46
C VAL A 104 -39.74 -15.87 21.64
N ALA A 105 -40.37 -14.70 21.54
CA ALA A 105 -39.81 -13.54 20.84
C ALA A 105 -38.48 -13.08 21.47
N ILE A 106 -38.40 -13.03 22.80
CA ILE A 106 -37.17 -12.67 23.52
C ILE A 106 -36.07 -13.70 23.29
N ILE A 107 -36.39 -15.00 23.35
CA ILE A 107 -35.42 -16.08 23.11
C ILE A 107 -34.88 -16.02 21.68
N LEU A 108 -35.77 -15.84 20.68
CA LEU A 108 -35.38 -15.68 19.28
C LEU A 108 -34.49 -14.45 19.07
N CYS A 109 -34.80 -13.32 19.72
CA CYS A 109 -33.99 -12.11 19.64
C CYS A 109 -32.58 -12.35 20.20
N ILE A 110 -32.47 -12.97 21.38
CA ILE A 110 -31.17 -13.32 22.00
C ILE A 110 -30.39 -14.30 21.09
N TYR A 111 -31.09 -15.26 20.49
CA TYR A 111 -30.48 -16.22 19.55
C TYR A 111 -29.90 -15.50 18.33
N ILE A 112 -30.68 -14.67 17.63
CA ILE A 112 -30.25 -13.92 16.44
C ILE A 112 -29.08 -12.98 16.75
N VAL A 113 -29.14 -12.26 17.87
CA VAL A 113 -28.04 -11.36 18.27
C VAL A 113 -26.74 -12.13 18.49
N ARG A 114 -26.83 -13.33 19.06
CA ARG A 114 -25.65 -14.17 19.32
C ARG A 114 -25.14 -14.89 18.08
N SER A 115 -26.01 -15.36 17.21
CA SER A 115 -25.64 -16.13 16.02
C SER A 115 -25.25 -15.27 14.82
N ILE A 116 -25.77 -14.04 14.72
CA ILE A 116 -25.55 -13.17 13.55
C ILE A 116 -24.90 -11.85 13.97
N THR A 117 -25.55 -11.06 14.82
CA THR A 117 -25.13 -9.67 15.08
C THR A 117 -23.72 -9.58 15.70
N ARG A 118 -23.41 -10.44 16.66
CA ARG A 118 -22.09 -10.45 17.31
C ARG A 118 -20.95 -10.83 16.34
N PRO A 119 -21.00 -11.96 15.62
CA PRO A 119 -19.97 -12.29 14.63
C PRO A 119 -19.82 -11.25 13.52
N VAL A 120 -20.92 -10.69 13.01
CA VAL A 120 -20.85 -9.65 11.97
C VAL A 120 -20.12 -8.40 12.46
N ARG A 121 -20.37 -7.99 13.71
CA ARG A 121 -19.66 -6.87 14.35
C ARG A 121 -18.17 -7.15 14.58
N GLU A 122 -17.82 -8.40 14.83
CA GLU A 122 -16.42 -8.84 14.90
C GLU A 122 -15.74 -8.74 13.52
N MET A 123 -16.40 -9.19 12.45
CA MET A 123 -15.91 -9.04 11.07
C MET A 123 -15.76 -7.57 10.67
N GLU A 124 -16.73 -6.74 11.01
CA GLU A 124 -16.67 -5.29 10.79
C GLU A 124 -15.44 -4.68 11.49
N SER A 125 -15.19 -5.08 12.74
CA SER A 125 -14.04 -4.59 13.51
C SER A 125 -12.72 -5.04 12.88
N ALA A 126 -12.62 -6.30 12.44
CA ALA A 126 -11.45 -6.81 11.74
C ALA A 126 -11.22 -6.09 10.40
N ALA A 127 -12.29 -5.83 9.63
CA ALA A 127 -12.22 -5.08 8.38
C ALA A 127 -11.78 -3.62 8.61
N ARG A 128 -12.22 -2.97 9.70
CA ARG A 128 -11.75 -1.63 10.07
C ARG A 128 -10.26 -1.61 10.39
N LEU A 129 -9.77 -2.59 11.15
CA LEU A 129 -8.34 -2.71 11.45
C LEU A 129 -7.53 -2.95 10.17
N LEU A 130 -8.00 -3.82 9.28
CA LEU A 130 -7.41 -4.03 7.96
C LEU A 130 -7.35 -2.75 7.13
N ALA A 131 -8.44 -1.96 7.12
CA ALA A 131 -8.51 -0.70 6.39
C ALA A 131 -7.54 0.36 6.95
N ASP A 132 -7.23 0.29 8.25
CA ASP A 132 -6.23 1.12 8.92
C ASP A 132 -4.79 0.60 8.71
N GLY A 133 -4.60 -0.48 7.95
CA GLY A 133 -3.30 -1.13 7.74
C GLY A 133 -2.84 -2.01 8.89
N ASN A 134 -3.65 -2.17 9.95
CA ASN A 134 -3.34 -3.04 11.07
C ASN A 134 -3.77 -4.48 10.78
N LEU A 135 -2.80 -5.30 10.35
CA LEU A 135 -3.01 -6.70 10.03
C LEU A 135 -3.05 -7.63 11.25
N ASN A 136 -3.05 -7.13 12.48
CA ASN A 136 -3.10 -7.94 13.71
C ASN A 136 -4.52 -8.29 14.18
N ALA A 137 -5.54 -7.99 13.37
CA ALA A 137 -6.91 -8.38 13.67
C ALA A 137 -7.04 -9.91 13.81
N GLU A 138 -7.70 -10.35 14.89
CA GLU A 138 -7.98 -11.75 15.15
C GLU A 138 -9.49 -12.00 15.01
N VAL A 139 -9.85 -12.90 14.11
CA VAL A 139 -11.23 -13.33 13.89
C VAL A 139 -11.40 -14.72 14.50
N LYS A 140 -12.09 -14.79 15.64
CA LYS A 140 -12.28 -15.99 16.47
C LYS A 140 -13.51 -16.78 16.09
N TYR A 141 -14.53 -16.15 15.50
CA TYR A 141 -15.77 -16.84 15.14
C TYR A 141 -15.52 -18.03 14.19
N GLN A 142 -16.10 -19.17 14.54
CA GLN A 142 -16.05 -20.41 13.75
C GLN A 142 -17.44 -21.02 13.70
N SER A 143 -17.93 -21.22 12.48
CA SER A 143 -19.19 -21.89 12.20
C SER A 143 -19.14 -22.55 10.83
N LYS A 144 -20.09 -23.43 10.54
CA LYS A 144 -20.27 -24.05 9.22
C LYS A 144 -21.27 -23.28 8.33
N ASP A 145 -21.81 -22.17 8.84
CA ASP A 145 -22.70 -21.26 8.12
C ASP A 145 -21.93 -20.26 7.25
N GLU A 146 -22.68 -19.39 6.56
CA GLU A 146 -22.17 -18.34 5.71
C GLU A 146 -21.30 -17.33 6.47
N ILE A 147 -21.62 -17.09 7.75
CA ILE A 147 -20.86 -16.17 8.61
C ILE A 147 -19.51 -16.79 8.99
N GLY A 148 -19.48 -18.10 9.22
CA GLY A 148 -18.24 -18.85 9.44
C GLY A 148 -17.37 -18.93 8.19
N SER A 149 -17.98 -19.07 7.01
CA SER A 149 -17.28 -19.00 5.72
C SER A 149 -16.68 -17.61 5.47
N LEU A 150 -17.43 -16.54 5.78
CA LEU A 150 -16.94 -15.15 5.72
C LEU A 150 -15.78 -14.93 6.71
N ALA A 151 -15.92 -15.38 7.96
CA ALA A 151 -14.86 -15.32 8.97
C ALA A 151 -13.59 -16.01 8.50
N ASN A 152 -13.73 -17.18 7.87
CA ASN A 152 -12.61 -17.92 7.30
C ASN A 152 -11.94 -17.18 6.14
N SER A 153 -12.73 -16.58 5.25
CA SER A 153 -12.23 -15.80 4.13
C SER A 153 -11.45 -14.56 4.61
N ILE A 154 -11.95 -13.87 5.64
CA ILE A 154 -11.24 -12.74 6.26
C ILE A 154 -9.94 -13.20 6.94
N ARG A 155 -9.93 -14.35 7.64
CA ARG A 155 -8.69 -14.92 8.22
C ARG A 155 -7.63 -15.21 7.15
N ILE A 156 -8.02 -15.84 6.05
CA ILE A 156 -7.13 -16.13 4.93
C ILE A 156 -6.60 -14.83 4.31
N LEU A 157 -7.46 -13.82 4.13
CA LEU A 157 -7.07 -12.51 3.62
C LEU A 157 -6.02 -11.84 4.53
N ILE A 158 -6.30 -11.74 5.83
CA ILE A 158 -5.35 -11.17 6.82
C ILE A 158 -4.02 -11.91 6.77
N GLY A 159 -4.05 -13.25 6.77
CA GLY A 159 -2.85 -14.07 6.72
C GLY A 159 -2.03 -13.87 5.45
N LYS A 160 -2.67 -13.84 4.27
CA LYS A 160 -1.98 -13.58 2.99
C LYS A 160 -1.36 -12.20 2.96
N LEU A 161 -2.10 -11.15 3.33
CA LEU A 161 -1.58 -9.79 3.37
C LEU A 161 -0.41 -9.67 4.34
N ARG A 162 -0.50 -10.27 5.53
CA ARG A 162 0.59 -10.25 6.51
C ARG A 162 1.84 -10.92 5.96
N ASN A 163 1.71 -12.08 5.31
CA ASN A 163 2.84 -12.76 4.70
C ASN A 163 3.49 -11.94 3.58
N TYR A 164 2.70 -11.29 2.72
CA TYR A 164 3.24 -10.40 1.69
C TYR A 164 3.99 -9.21 2.30
N ILE A 165 3.41 -8.53 3.30
CA ILE A 165 4.07 -7.39 3.94
C ILE A 165 5.38 -7.80 4.63
N LEU A 166 5.39 -8.91 5.37
CA LEU A 166 6.60 -9.41 6.05
C LEU A 166 7.71 -9.80 5.05
N ASP A 167 7.34 -10.38 3.91
CA ASP A 167 8.30 -10.75 2.87
C ASP A 167 8.87 -9.51 2.17
N ILE A 168 8.03 -8.52 1.84
CA ILE A 168 8.46 -7.23 1.30
C ILE A 168 9.42 -6.54 2.27
N GLU A 169 9.07 -6.48 3.56
CA GLU A 169 9.92 -5.90 4.62
C GLU A 169 11.29 -6.58 4.66
N GLN A 170 11.33 -7.92 4.68
CA GLN A 170 12.59 -8.66 4.75
C GLN A 170 13.48 -8.44 3.52
N VAL A 171 12.90 -8.50 2.32
CA VAL A 171 13.66 -8.32 1.09
C VAL A 171 14.17 -6.88 0.96
N LEU A 172 13.30 -5.88 1.16
CA LEU A 172 13.71 -4.48 1.09
C LEU A 172 14.67 -4.10 2.22
N GLY A 173 14.53 -4.70 3.41
CA GLY A 173 15.47 -4.54 4.52
C GLY A 173 16.86 -5.03 4.16
N ARG A 174 16.98 -6.25 3.60
CA ARG A 174 18.27 -6.78 3.12
C ARG A 174 18.86 -5.93 2.00
N MET A 175 18.03 -5.44 1.07
CA MET A 175 18.49 -4.52 0.02
C MET A 175 19.04 -3.21 0.61
N ALA A 176 18.39 -2.67 1.65
CA ALA A 176 18.84 -1.47 2.34
C ALA A 176 20.17 -1.70 3.10
N ASP A 177 20.37 -2.90 3.62
CA ASP A 177 21.63 -3.35 4.23
C ASP A 177 22.74 -3.65 3.19
N GLY A 178 22.45 -3.48 1.89
CA GLY A 178 23.40 -3.66 0.79
C GLY A 178 23.46 -5.08 0.23
N ASP A 179 22.64 -6.00 0.74
CA ASP A 179 22.54 -7.35 0.20
C ASP A 179 21.59 -7.40 -0.99
N LEU A 180 22.16 -7.26 -2.18
CA LEU A 180 21.46 -7.34 -3.46
C LEU A 180 21.45 -8.77 -4.04
N THR A 181 21.76 -9.79 -3.23
CA THR A 181 21.64 -11.21 -3.63
C THR A 181 20.34 -11.84 -3.13
N VAL A 182 19.55 -11.09 -2.37
CA VAL A 182 18.28 -11.52 -1.81
C VAL A 182 17.27 -11.89 -2.91
N SER A 183 16.46 -12.90 -2.63
CA SER A 183 15.33 -13.31 -3.46
C SER A 183 14.20 -13.75 -2.55
N THR A 184 12.95 -13.56 -3.02
CA THR A 184 11.77 -14.01 -2.28
C THR A 184 11.38 -15.44 -2.70
N PRO A 185 11.28 -16.38 -1.74
CA PRO A 185 10.70 -17.69 -2.01
C PRO A 185 9.16 -17.64 -2.05
N LEU A 186 8.55 -16.52 -1.64
CA LEU A 186 7.11 -16.38 -1.56
C LEU A 186 6.52 -16.17 -2.96
N GLU A 187 5.39 -16.84 -3.21
CA GLU A 187 4.67 -16.69 -4.47
C GLU A 187 3.56 -15.65 -4.35
N TYR A 188 3.72 -14.57 -5.11
CA TYR A 188 2.79 -13.44 -5.16
C TYR A 188 1.74 -13.74 -6.23
N GLN A 189 0.47 -13.84 -5.82
CA GLN A 189 -0.61 -14.28 -6.72
C GLN A 189 -1.36 -13.08 -7.30
N ASN A 190 -1.79 -13.19 -8.56
CA ASN A 190 -2.65 -12.22 -9.24
C ASN A 190 -2.07 -10.79 -9.18
N ASP A 191 -2.85 -9.83 -8.67
CA ASP A 191 -2.51 -8.41 -8.61
C ASP A 191 -1.29 -8.10 -7.72
N PHE A 192 -0.84 -9.05 -6.90
CA PHE A 192 0.38 -8.91 -6.11
C PHE A 192 1.64 -9.34 -6.87
N ALA A 193 1.53 -10.12 -7.95
CA ALA A 193 2.68 -10.60 -8.75
C ALA A 193 3.58 -9.46 -9.28
N PRO A 194 3.04 -8.30 -9.74
CA PRO A 194 3.86 -7.18 -10.16
C PRO A 194 4.81 -6.65 -9.07
N ILE A 195 4.46 -6.76 -7.78
CA ILE A 195 5.32 -6.29 -6.68
C ILE A 195 6.61 -7.10 -6.65
N LYS A 196 6.52 -8.43 -6.70
CA LYS A 196 7.68 -9.34 -6.79
C LYS A 196 8.54 -9.01 -8.00
N GLN A 197 7.91 -8.89 -9.18
CA GLN A 197 8.63 -8.55 -10.41
C GLN A 197 9.35 -7.19 -10.31
N SER A 198 8.72 -6.19 -9.69
CA SER A 198 9.35 -4.89 -9.45
C SER A 198 10.53 -4.99 -8.51
N MET A 199 10.42 -5.74 -7.40
CA MET A 199 11.53 -5.96 -6.48
C MET A 199 12.71 -6.65 -7.15
N GLU A 200 12.46 -7.74 -7.89
CA GLU A 200 13.49 -8.44 -8.67
C GLU A 200 14.14 -7.54 -9.71
N LYS A 201 13.35 -6.71 -10.41
CA LYS A 201 13.89 -5.75 -11.39
C LYS A 201 14.77 -4.69 -10.75
N ILE A 202 14.40 -4.19 -9.56
CA ILE A 202 15.23 -3.23 -8.81
C ILE A 202 16.56 -3.89 -8.44
N ILE A 203 16.53 -5.11 -7.91
CA ILE A 203 17.73 -5.86 -7.53
C ILE A 203 18.63 -6.07 -8.75
N ALA A 204 18.08 -6.52 -9.88
CA ALA A 204 18.84 -6.70 -11.12
C ALA A 204 19.47 -5.39 -11.61
N SER A 205 18.69 -4.31 -11.67
CA SER A 205 19.18 -3.01 -12.12
C SER A 205 20.29 -2.44 -11.23
N LEU A 206 20.20 -2.65 -9.91
CA LEU A 206 21.25 -2.20 -8.98
C LEU A 206 22.52 -3.04 -9.13
N ASN A 207 22.39 -4.36 -9.25
CA ASN A 207 23.54 -5.25 -9.51
C ASN A 207 24.25 -4.88 -10.83
N ASP A 208 23.49 -4.67 -11.91
CA ASP A 208 24.03 -4.27 -13.21
C ASP A 208 24.78 -2.93 -13.12
N THR A 209 24.19 -1.96 -12.42
CA THR A 209 24.80 -0.63 -12.21
C THR A 209 26.11 -0.75 -11.43
N LEU A 210 26.13 -1.51 -10.33
CA LEU A 210 27.34 -1.71 -9.53
C LEU A 210 28.42 -2.48 -10.28
N SER A 211 28.03 -3.48 -11.08
CA SER A 211 28.93 -4.22 -11.97
C SER A 211 29.59 -3.28 -13.00
N GLN A 212 28.79 -2.40 -13.61
CA GLN A 212 29.30 -1.41 -14.57
C GLN A 212 30.23 -0.37 -13.93
N ILE A 213 29.92 0.07 -12.70
CA ILE A 213 30.80 0.95 -11.92
C ILE A 213 32.13 0.25 -11.67
N ASN A 214 32.10 -1.00 -11.20
CA ASN A 214 33.32 -1.77 -10.93
C ASN A 214 34.18 -1.96 -12.19
N ALA A 215 33.58 -2.30 -13.33
CA ALA A 215 34.27 -2.41 -14.61
C ALA A 215 34.91 -1.06 -15.04
N SER A 216 34.19 0.04 -14.87
CA SER A 216 34.70 1.38 -15.18
C SER A 216 35.86 1.77 -14.27
N SER A 217 35.77 1.47 -12.97
CA SER A 217 36.86 1.70 -12.01
C SER A 217 38.12 0.90 -12.37
N GLN A 218 37.99 -0.36 -12.80
CA GLN A 218 39.11 -1.16 -13.27
C GLN A 218 39.77 -0.56 -14.52
N GLN A 219 38.97 -0.08 -15.47
CA GLN A 219 39.49 0.57 -16.68
C GLN A 219 40.23 1.88 -16.34
N VAL A 220 39.71 2.68 -15.41
CA VAL A 220 40.38 3.90 -14.92
C VAL A 220 41.69 3.57 -14.21
N ALA A 221 41.72 2.51 -13.39
CA ALA A 221 42.94 2.06 -12.71
C ALA A 221 44.01 1.65 -13.72
N ALA A 222 43.67 0.80 -14.70
CA ALA A 222 44.59 0.39 -15.77
C ALA A 222 45.09 1.58 -16.62
N GLY A 223 44.19 2.50 -16.98
CA GLY A 223 44.57 3.72 -17.72
C GLY A 223 45.50 4.63 -16.91
N SER A 224 45.31 4.71 -15.59
CA SER A 224 46.17 5.49 -14.69
C SER A 224 47.57 4.89 -14.57
N GLU A 225 47.69 3.56 -14.51
CA GLU A 225 48.97 2.86 -14.53
C GLU A 225 49.73 3.10 -15.84
N GLN A 226 49.05 2.98 -16.99
CA GLN A 226 49.65 3.25 -18.29
C GLN A 226 50.11 4.71 -18.45
N MET A 227 49.28 5.67 -17.99
CA MET A 227 49.64 7.09 -17.98
C MET A 227 50.87 7.34 -17.12
N SER A 228 50.95 6.73 -15.93
CA SER A 228 52.10 6.86 -15.04
C SER A 228 53.38 6.36 -15.71
N SER A 229 53.33 5.21 -16.38
CA SER A 229 54.47 4.66 -17.12
C SER A 229 54.88 5.59 -18.27
N ALA A 230 53.93 6.07 -19.07
CA ALA A 230 54.21 7.00 -20.17
C ALA A 230 54.79 8.33 -19.68
N ALA A 231 54.31 8.86 -18.55
CA ALA A 231 54.84 10.07 -17.94
C ALA A 231 56.31 9.88 -17.48
N GLN A 232 56.65 8.68 -16.99
CA GLN A 232 58.01 8.36 -16.57
C GLN A 232 58.96 8.21 -17.77
N GLU A 233 58.52 7.55 -18.85
CA GLU A 233 59.26 7.49 -20.11
C GLU A 233 59.48 8.89 -20.71
N LEU A 234 58.44 9.72 -20.72
CA LEU A 234 58.53 11.10 -21.20
C LEU A 234 59.50 11.94 -20.37
N ALA A 235 59.46 11.81 -19.03
CA ALA A 235 60.39 12.51 -18.15
C ALA A 235 61.85 12.08 -18.41
N GLN A 236 62.07 10.79 -18.67
CA GLN A 236 63.39 10.28 -19.04
C GLN A 236 63.83 10.83 -20.40
N GLY A 237 62.99 10.76 -21.43
CA GLY A 237 63.29 11.31 -22.75
C GLY A 237 63.55 12.83 -22.73
N ALA A 238 62.82 13.57 -21.91
CA ALA A 238 63.07 15.01 -21.71
C ALA A 238 64.43 15.28 -21.05
N THR A 239 64.88 14.41 -20.14
CA THR A 239 66.21 14.49 -19.52
C THR A 239 67.33 14.19 -20.53
N GLU A 240 67.13 13.18 -21.38
CA GLU A 240 68.05 12.87 -22.48
C GLU A 240 68.13 14.02 -23.49
N GLN A 241 66.98 14.59 -23.87
CA GLN A 241 66.92 15.73 -24.78
C GLN A 241 67.60 16.98 -24.19
N ALA A 242 67.42 17.24 -22.90
CA ALA A 242 68.14 18.33 -22.22
C ALA A 242 69.66 18.14 -22.33
N SER A 243 70.14 16.91 -22.10
CA SER A 243 71.56 16.57 -22.23
C SER A 243 72.09 16.76 -23.66
N SER A 244 71.34 16.31 -24.68
CA SER A 244 71.71 16.56 -26.08
C SER A 244 71.72 18.05 -26.43
N SER A 245 70.83 18.85 -25.83
CA SER A 245 70.81 20.30 -26.03
C SER A 245 72.04 20.98 -25.41
N GLU A 246 72.52 20.49 -24.26
CA GLU A 246 73.79 20.96 -23.65
C GLU A 246 75.00 20.61 -24.51
N GLU A 247 75.06 19.39 -25.05
CA GLU A 247 76.14 18.95 -25.94
C GLU A 247 76.14 19.73 -27.26
N LEU A 248 74.96 20.01 -27.82
CA LEU A 248 74.82 20.85 -29.01
C LEU A 248 75.29 22.28 -28.74
N ALA A 249 74.94 22.87 -27.60
CA ALA A 249 75.39 24.21 -27.23
C ALA A 249 76.92 24.28 -27.10
N ALA A 250 77.54 23.24 -26.51
CA ALA A 250 78.99 23.11 -26.45
C ALA A 250 79.61 23.00 -27.86
N SER A 251 79.04 22.16 -28.73
CA SER A 251 79.48 22.00 -30.12
C SER A 251 79.36 23.28 -30.93
N ILE A 252 78.28 24.04 -30.76
CA ILE A 252 78.10 25.36 -31.40
C ILE A 252 79.18 26.34 -30.92
N THR A 253 79.53 26.31 -29.64
CA THR A 253 80.59 27.15 -29.08
C THR A 253 81.94 26.80 -29.70
N GLU A 254 82.26 25.51 -29.82
CA GLU A 254 83.49 25.04 -30.46
C GLU A 254 83.54 25.44 -31.96
N ILE A 255 82.44 25.23 -32.70
CA ILE A 255 82.35 25.63 -34.10
C ILE A 255 82.54 27.14 -34.25
N SER A 256 81.92 27.94 -33.38
CA SER A 256 82.08 29.40 -33.37
C SER A 256 83.55 29.80 -33.17
N GLN A 257 84.25 29.16 -32.23
CA GLN A 257 85.69 29.37 -32.02
C GLN A 257 86.51 28.99 -33.27
N ARG A 258 86.22 27.84 -33.89
CA ARG A 258 86.90 27.41 -35.13
C ARG A 258 86.65 28.37 -36.29
N VAL A 259 85.44 28.90 -36.44
CA VAL A 259 85.11 29.92 -37.45
C VAL A 259 85.90 31.20 -37.20
N GLN A 260 85.97 31.67 -35.95
CA GLN A 260 86.78 32.83 -35.56
C GLN A 260 88.27 32.61 -35.87
N GLN A 261 88.78 31.41 -35.61
CA GLN A 261 90.16 31.04 -35.88
C GLN A 261 90.45 30.97 -37.38
N ASN A 262 89.56 30.36 -38.18
CA ASN A 262 89.66 30.35 -39.64
C ASN A 262 89.63 31.76 -40.25
N ALA A 263 88.80 32.65 -39.71
CA ALA A 263 88.79 34.05 -40.12
C ALA A 263 90.14 34.74 -39.81
N SER A 264 90.72 34.48 -38.63
CA SER A 264 92.05 34.98 -38.27
C SER A 264 93.15 34.41 -39.18
N TYR A 265 93.14 33.10 -39.49
CA TYR A 265 94.09 32.51 -40.43
C TYR A 265 93.94 33.09 -41.83
N SER A 266 92.72 33.36 -42.28
CA SER A 266 92.48 34.00 -43.58
C SER A 266 93.04 35.42 -43.62
N GLN A 267 92.90 36.19 -42.53
CA GLN A 267 93.52 37.51 -42.39
C GLN A 267 95.04 37.44 -42.38
N GLN A 268 95.61 36.48 -41.64
CA GLN A 268 97.06 36.27 -41.58
C GLN A 268 97.62 35.87 -42.95
N ALA A 269 97.02 34.88 -43.61
CA ALA A 269 97.40 34.48 -44.97
C ALA A 269 97.31 35.65 -45.96
N SER A 270 96.29 36.52 -45.84
CA SER A 270 96.20 37.73 -46.66
C SER A 270 97.34 38.73 -46.38
N ALA A 271 97.79 38.83 -45.13
CA ALA A 271 98.92 39.67 -44.76
C ALA A 271 100.23 39.12 -45.32
N ASP A 272 100.48 37.81 -45.14
CA ASP A 272 101.65 37.11 -45.66
C ASP A 272 101.71 37.18 -47.20
N MET A 273 100.57 37.04 -47.88
CA MET A 273 100.49 37.22 -49.33
C MET A 273 100.85 38.65 -49.75
N SER A 274 100.40 39.65 -48.99
CA SER A 274 100.75 41.05 -49.25
C SER A 274 102.25 41.32 -49.07
N GLU A 275 102.88 40.67 -48.10
CA GLU A 275 104.34 40.71 -47.91
C GLU A 275 105.09 40.01 -49.04
N THR A 276 104.66 38.80 -49.42
CA THR A 276 105.24 38.05 -50.56
C THR A 276 105.15 38.85 -51.86
N ILE A 277 104.02 39.55 -52.10
CA ILE A 277 103.87 40.45 -53.26
C ILE A 277 104.91 41.59 -53.22
N ARG A 278 105.19 42.16 -52.05
CA ARG A 278 106.24 43.19 -51.90
C ARG A 278 107.62 42.63 -52.19
N GLU A 279 107.94 41.44 -51.69
CA GLU A 279 109.22 40.77 -51.96
C GLU A 279 109.38 40.45 -53.45
N LEU A 280 108.33 39.94 -54.11
CA LEU A 280 108.32 39.69 -55.56
C LEU A 280 108.53 40.99 -56.36
N GLN A 281 107.91 42.10 -55.97
CA GLN A 281 108.14 43.41 -56.59
C GLN A 281 109.60 43.86 -56.43
N GLN A 282 110.20 43.64 -55.26
CA GLN A 282 111.61 43.94 -55.02
C GLN A 282 112.54 43.02 -55.83
N GLY A 283 112.21 41.73 -55.93
CA GLY A 283 112.90 40.75 -56.75
C GLY A 283 112.85 41.08 -58.24
N ASP A 284 111.68 41.47 -58.75
CA ASP A 284 111.51 41.96 -60.14
C ASP A 284 112.39 43.19 -60.40
N ALA A 285 112.42 44.14 -59.46
CA ALA A 285 113.29 45.31 -59.57
C ALA A 285 114.78 44.93 -59.61
N GLN A 286 115.21 43.93 -58.83
CA GLN A 286 116.58 43.42 -58.86
C GLN A 286 116.88 42.67 -60.16
N MET A 287 115.95 41.87 -60.67
CA MET A 287 116.10 41.19 -61.95
C MET A 287 116.21 42.19 -63.11
N LYS A 288 115.44 43.29 -63.09
CA LYS A 288 115.58 44.38 -64.06
C LYS A 288 116.98 45.03 -64.00
N LYS A 289 117.52 45.26 -62.80
CA LYS A 289 118.90 45.75 -62.64
C LYS A 289 119.92 44.75 -63.19
N LEU A 290 119.73 43.45 -62.93
CA LEU A 290 120.60 42.39 -63.43
C LEU A 290 120.58 42.33 -64.97
N VAL A 291 119.39 42.40 -65.60
CA VAL A 291 119.24 42.46 -67.05
C VAL A 291 119.90 43.71 -67.64
N SER A 292 119.74 44.87 -66.97
CA SER A 292 120.42 46.11 -67.38
C SER A 292 121.95 45.95 -67.35
N ALA A 293 122.50 45.40 -66.26
CA ALA A 293 123.92 45.13 -66.14
C ALA A 293 124.41 44.11 -67.18
N MET A 294 123.62 43.08 -67.49
CA MET A 294 123.93 42.12 -68.56
C MET A 294 123.95 42.78 -69.94
N ASN A 295 123.05 43.71 -70.22
CA ASN A 295 123.08 44.51 -71.45
C ASN A 295 124.30 45.44 -71.50
N GLU A 296 124.69 46.05 -70.38
CA GLU A 296 125.92 46.85 -70.30
C GLU A 296 127.17 45.99 -70.54
N ILE A 297 127.24 44.78 -69.99
CA ILE A 297 128.31 43.81 -70.23
C ILE A 297 128.34 43.41 -71.72
N ALA A 298 127.19 43.13 -72.32
CA ALA A 298 127.09 42.76 -73.73
C ALA A 298 127.56 43.91 -74.65
N ASN A 299 127.13 45.15 -74.37
CA ASN A 299 127.60 46.32 -75.10
C ASN A 299 129.12 46.52 -74.92
N THR A 300 129.63 46.42 -73.69
CA THR A 300 131.07 46.53 -73.41
C THR A 300 131.86 45.42 -74.13
N SER A 301 131.32 44.20 -74.18
CA SER A 301 131.92 43.08 -74.93
C SER A 301 131.93 43.34 -76.44
N SER A 302 130.89 43.96 -76.99
CA SER A 302 130.86 44.38 -78.41
C SER A 302 131.86 45.50 -78.70
N GLU A 303 132.03 46.46 -77.78
CA GLU A 303 133.08 47.47 -77.90
C GLU A 303 134.48 46.84 -77.82
N ILE A 304 134.69 45.85 -76.95
CA ILE A 304 135.94 45.06 -76.91
C ILE A 304 136.14 44.34 -78.25
N GLU A 305 135.10 43.74 -78.83
CA GLU A 305 135.17 43.08 -80.15
C GLU A 305 135.55 44.08 -81.26
N LYS A 306 135.00 45.30 -81.25
CA LYS A 306 135.42 46.37 -82.17
C LYS A 306 136.88 46.77 -81.97
N ILE A 307 137.35 46.86 -80.72
CA ILE A 307 138.76 47.13 -80.42
C ILE A 307 139.64 46.00 -80.92
N ILE A 308 139.28 44.72 -80.69
CA ILE A 308 140.02 43.57 -81.21
C ILE A 308 140.07 43.62 -82.74
N LYS A 309 138.96 43.90 -83.41
CA LYS A 309 138.93 44.07 -84.87
C LYS A 309 139.83 45.22 -85.35
N THR A 310 139.85 46.33 -84.62
CA THR A 310 140.75 47.46 -84.91
C THR A 310 142.22 47.08 -84.68
N ILE A 311 142.54 46.29 -83.65
CA ILE A 311 143.88 45.77 -83.39
C ILE A 311 144.29 44.80 -84.51
N GLU A 312 143.40 43.93 -84.96
CA GLU A 312 143.62 43.05 -86.12
C GLU A 312 143.87 43.86 -87.40
N ASP A 313 143.08 44.91 -87.66
CA ASP A 313 143.25 45.80 -88.80
C ASP A 313 144.59 46.57 -88.75
N ILE A 314 145.04 47.02 -87.57
CA ILE A 314 146.36 47.65 -87.38
C ILE A 314 147.50 46.64 -87.57
N ALA A 315 147.33 45.39 -87.14
CA ALA A 315 148.35 44.35 -87.32
C ALA A 315 148.54 43.91 -88.78
N PHE A 316 147.57 44.21 -89.67
CA PHE A 316 147.61 43.90 -91.10
C PHE A 316 148.07 45.08 -91.99
N GLN A 317 148.19 46.30 -91.45
CA GLN A 317 148.78 47.48 -92.11
C GLN A 317 150.27 47.61 -91.83
#